data_AF-A0A8I0N691-F1
#
_entry.id   AF-A0A8I0N691-F1
#
_cell.length_a   1.000
_cell.length_b   1.000
_cell.length_c   1.000
_cell.angle_alpha   90.00
_cell.angle_beta   90.00
_cell.angle_gamma   90.00
#
_symmetry.space_group_name_H-M   'P 1'
#
loop_
_entity.id
_entity.type
_entity.pdbx_description
1 polymer ?
#
loop_
_entity_poly.entity_id
_entity_poly.type
_entity_poly.pdbx_seq_one_letter_code
_entity_poly.pdbx_strand_id
1 'polypeptide(L)'
;MAMYRKALTVFTLPFRAVWLLIKIAGFLLVSAACLLVAAFVGYWIVLTVSYAFLPLETTENIWAWASNLYDRLAWFKAATIAAFLLLILPILRFWPGGDPIVEALRERDMRRFQEGVVAARLQEEVRAKLRGR
;
A
#
# COMPACT_ATOMS: atom_id res chain seq x y z
N MET A 1 -19.90 -18.04 -48.51
CA MET A 1 -18.77 -17.61 -47.65
C MET A 1 -18.79 -16.11 -47.29
N ALA A 2 -19.06 -15.18 -48.22
CA ALA A 2 -19.07 -13.72 -47.93
C ALA A 2 -20.24 -13.24 -47.03
N MET A 3 -21.45 -13.79 -47.16
CA MET A 3 -22.60 -13.44 -46.32
C MET A 3 -22.41 -13.83 -44.85
N TYR A 4 -21.82 -15.00 -44.58
CA TYR A 4 -21.52 -15.47 -43.22
C TYR A 4 -20.52 -14.56 -42.50
N ARG A 5 -19.54 -14.03 -43.26
CA ARG A 5 -18.56 -13.06 -42.76
C ARG A 5 -19.19 -11.70 -42.43
N LYS A 6 -20.16 -11.24 -43.24
CA LYS A 6 -20.95 -10.03 -42.93
C LYS A 6 -21.83 -10.22 -41.69
N ALA A 7 -22.50 -11.36 -41.55
CA ALA A 7 -23.32 -11.67 -40.38
C ALA A 7 -22.49 -11.74 -39.08
N LEU A 8 -21.31 -12.38 -39.12
CA LEU A 8 -20.35 -12.39 -38.01
C LEU A 8 -19.82 -11.00 -37.66
N THR A 9 -19.61 -10.12 -38.65
CA THR A 9 -19.13 -8.75 -38.43
C THR A 9 -20.20 -7.88 -37.76
N VAL A 10 -21.47 -8.03 -38.18
CA VAL A 10 -22.62 -7.32 -37.57
C VAL A 10 -22.81 -7.71 -36.10
N PHE A 11 -22.50 -8.96 -35.73
CA PHE A 11 -22.60 -9.42 -34.34
C PHE A 11 -21.35 -9.10 -33.49
N THR A 12 -20.15 -9.09 -34.09
CA THR A 12 -18.90 -8.83 -33.37
C THR A 12 -18.58 -7.33 -33.21
N LEU A 13 -19.09 -6.46 -34.10
CA LEU A 13 -18.97 -5.01 -33.98
C LEU A 13 -19.60 -4.44 -32.69
N PRO A 14 -20.86 -4.74 -32.31
CA PRO A 14 -21.44 -4.24 -31.07
C PRO A 14 -20.70 -4.81 -29.85
N PHE A 15 -20.25 -6.07 -29.91
CA PHE A 15 -19.46 -6.66 -28.85
C PHE A 15 -18.10 -5.95 -28.67
N ARG A 16 -17.41 -5.63 -29.76
CA ARG A 16 -16.18 -4.83 -29.72
C ARG A 16 -16.44 -3.41 -29.24
N ALA A 17 -17.56 -2.79 -29.62
CA ALA A 17 -17.94 -1.46 -29.14
C ALA A 17 -18.18 -1.47 -27.63
N VAL A 18 -18.94 -2.44 -27.10
CA VAL A 18 -19.13 -2.64 -25.65
C VAL A 18 -17.80 -2.86 -24.95
N TRP A 19 -16.92 -3.68 -25.53
CA TRP A 19 -15.58 -3.90 -24.98
C TRP A 19 -14.73 -2.62 -24.94
N LEU A 20 -14.79 -1.79 -25.98
CA LEU A 20 -14.12 -0.48 -26.00
C LEU A 20 -14.72 0.47 -24.96
N LEU A 21 -16.06 0.48 -24.78
CA LEU A 21 -16.71 1.28 -23.74
C LEU A 21 -16.25 0.87 -22.34
N ILE A 22 -16.12 -0.43 -22.07
CA ILE A 22 -15.57 -0.94 -20.80
C ILE A 22 -14.14 -0.45 -20.60
N LYS A 23 -13.29 -0.51 -21.64
CA LYS A 23 -11.92 0.00 -21.57
C LYS A 23 -11.85 1.51 -21.33
N ILE A 24 -12.69 2.29 -22.01
CA ILE A 24 -12.78 3.74 -21.83
C ILE A 24 -13.23 4.07 -20.41
N ALA A 25 -14.26 3.39 -19.90
CA ALA A 25 -14.72 3.55 -18.53
C ALA A 25 -13.63 3.21 -17.51
N GLY A 26 -12.90 2.11 -17.73
CA GLY A 26 -11.75 1.75 -16.89
C GLY A 26 -10.62 2.79 -16.94
N PHE A 27 -10.29 3.30 -18.12
CA PHE A 27 -9.29 4.35 -18.27
C PHE A 27 -9.70 5.65 -17.58
N LEU A 28 -10.96 6.07 -17.72
CA LEU A 28 -11.52 7.23 -17.04
C LEU A 28 -11.47 7.05 -15.52
N LEU A 29 -11.82 5.86 -15.02
CA LEU A 29 -11.78 5.56 -13.59
C LEU A 29 -10.35 5.65 -13.04
N VAL A 30 -9.37 5.05 -13.73
CA VAL A 30 -7.95 5.11 -13.34
C VAL A 30 -7.41 6.53 -13.42
N SER A 31 -7.76 7.27 -14.48
CA SER A 31 -7.41 8.69 -14.65
C SER A 31 -7.96 9.53 -13.49
N ALA A 32 -9.23 9.37 -13.14
CA ALA A 32 -9.86 10.08 -12.04
C ALA A 32 -9.19 9.75 -10.71
N ALA A 33 -8.90 8.47 -10.45
CA ALA A 33 -8.17 8.03 -9.27
C ALA A 33 -6.76 8.65 -9.19
N CYS A 34 -6.04 8.72 -10.31
CA CYS A 34 -4.72 9.34 -10.39
C CYS A 34 -4.76 10.85 -10.08
N LEU A 35 -5.72 11.57 -10.67
CA LEU A 35 -5.92 13.00 -10.39
C LEU A 35 -6.25 13.25 -8.92
N LEU A 36 -7.07 12.37 -8.33
CA LEU A 36 -7.45 12.46 -6.92
C LEU A 36 -6.23 12.29 -6.01
N VAL A 37 -5.38 11.30 -6.28
CA VAL A 37 -4.10 11.10 -5.56
C VAL A 37 -3.17 12.30 -5.76
N ALA A 38 -3.02 12.80 -6.98
CA ALA A 38 -2.18 13.96 -7.26
C ALA A 38 -2.65 15.23 -6.52
N ALA A 39 -3.95 15.49 -6.50
CA ALA A 39 -4.55 16.59 -5.75
C ALA A 39 -4.31 16.43 -4.24
N PHE A 40 -4.45 15.22 -3.71
CA PHE A 40 -4.18 14.93 -2.30
C PHE A 40 -2.72 15.17 -1.93
N VAL A 41 -1.78 14.69 -2.74
CA VAL A 41 -0.34 14.93 -2.54
C VAL A 41 0.00 16.41 -2.66
N GLY A 42 -0.56 17.09 -3.66
CA GLY A 42 -0.39 18.54 -3.84
C GLY A 42 -0.88 19.33 -2.64
N TYR A 43 -2.04 18.96 -2.08
CA TYR A 43 -2.56 19.56 -0.85
C TYR A 43 -1.56 19.40 0.32
N TRP A 44 -1.00 18.20 0.52
CA TRP A 44 0.02 17.96 1.54
C TRP A 44 1.29 18.80 1.35
N ILE A 45 1.73 18.98 0.11
CA ILE A 45 2.89 19.82 -0.21
C ILE A 45 2.58 21.28 0.14
N VAL A 46 1.44 21.81 -0.31
CA VAL A 46 1.01 23.17 0.01
C VAL A 46 0.90 23.37 1.52
N LEU A 47 0.37 22.38 2.23
CA LEU A 47 0.26 22.41 3.69
C LEU A 47 1.65 22.48 4.34
N THR A 48 2.59 21.65 3.91
CA THR A 48 3.96 21.61 4.43
C THR A 48 4.68 22.93 4.18
N VAL A 49 4.55 23.48 2.98
CA VAL A 49 5.10 24.81 2.63
C VAL A 49 4.43 25.90 3.46
N SER A 50 3.12 25.82 3.69
CA SER A 50 2.40 26.79 4.53
C SER A 50 2.91 26.76 5.96
N TYR A 51 3.09 25.59 6.56
CA TYR A 51 3.68 25.47 7.89
C TYR A 51 5.13 25.97 7.96
N ALA A 52 5.91 25.80 6.89
CA ALA A 52 7.32 26.19 6.88
C ALA A 52 7.54 27.70 6.64
N PHE A 53 6.65 28.36 5.89
CA PHE A 53 6.89 29.71 5.37
C PHE A 53 5.81 30.73 5.70
N LEU A 54 4.58 30.31 6.06
CA LEU A 54 3.47 31.23 6.34
C LEU A 54 3.25 31.42 7.85
N PRO A 55 2.67 32.56 8.27
CA PRO A 55 2.23 32.78 9.64
C PRO A 55 1.21 31.73 10.07
N LEU A 56 1.24 31.35 11.36
CA LEU A 56 0.36 30.32 11.93
C LEU A 56 -1.12 30.59 11.63
N GLU A 57 -1.54 31.85 11.72
CA GLU A 57 -2.93 32.29 11.49
C GLU A 57 -3.42 31.94 10.07
N THR A 58 -2.53 32.04 9.07
CA THR A 58 -2.90 31.75 7.67
C THR A 58 -3.00 30.24 7.47
N THR A 59 -2.11 29.48 8.10
CA THR A 59 -2.11 28.01 8.05
C THR A 59 -3.33 27.42 8.77
N GLU A 60 -3.72 27.97 9.93
CA GLU A 60 -4.92 27.56 10.65
C GLU A 60 -6.19 27.80 9.84
N ASN A 61 -6.30 28.94 9.14
CA ASN A 61 -7.46 29.24 8.31
C ASN A 61 -7.60 28.26 7.13
N ILE A 62 -6.48 27.89 6.48
CA ILE A 62 -6.48 26.87 5.41
C ILE A 62 -6.93 25.51 5.96
N TRP A 63 -6.45 25.15 7.15
CA TRP A 63 -6.81 23.89 7.81
C TRP A 63 -8.27 23.86 8.23
N ALA A 64 -8.77 24.96 8.80
CA ALA A 64 -10.16 25.11 9.23
C ALA A 64 -11.14 25.04 8.05
N TRP A 65 -10.77 25.62 6.91
CA TRP A 65 -11.55 25.49 5.69
C TRP A 65 -11.62 24.03 5.21
N ALA A 66 -10.49 23.33 5.18
CA ALA A 66 -10.43 21.94 4.76
C ALA A 66 -11.16 20.98 5.71
N SER A 67 -11.03 21.18 7.03
CA SER A 67 -11.72 20.36 8.05
C SER A 67 -13.23 20.55 7.98
N ASN A 68 -13.71 21.79 7.83
CA ASN A 68 -15.13 22.08 7.66
C ASN A 68 -15.68 21.43 6.38
N LEU A 69 -14.90 21.40 5.29
CA LEU A 69 -15.29 20.73 4.05
C LEU A 69 -15.39 19.21 4.24
N TYR A 70 -14.46 18.62 4.99
CA TYR A 70 -14.44 17.20 5.33
C TYR A 70 -15.63 16.76 6.18
N ASP A 71 -16.03 17.58 7.15
CA ASP A 71 -17.18 17.29 8.00
C ASP A 71 -18.52 17.49 7.27
N ARG A 72 -18.60 18.51 6.40
CA ARG A 72 -19.85 18.88 5.73
C ARG A 72 -20.17 18.02 4.51
N LEU A 73 -19.16 17.57 3.77
CA LEU A 73 -19.36 16.88 2.49
C LEU A 73 -18.89 15.42 2.56
N ALA A 74 -19.86 14.50 2.64
CA ALA A 74 -19.60 13.06 2.66
C ALA A 74 -18.81 12.57 1.43
N TRP A 75 -19.01 13.18 0.26
CA TRP A 75 -18.26 12.83 -0.95
C TRP A 75 -16.78 13.25 -0.88
N PHE A 76 -16.48 14.38 -0.24
CA PHE A 76 -15.11 14.85 -0.02
C PHE A 76 -14.38 13.94 0.99
N LYS A 77 -15.08 13.54 2.04
CA LYS A 77 -14.61 12.52 2.98
C LYS A 77 -14.33 11.17 2.30
N ALA A 78 -15.24 10.69 1.46
CA ALA A 78 -15.02 9.46 0.70
C ALA A 78 -13.83 9.57 -0.26
N ALA A 79 -13.68 10.72 -0.95
CA ALA A 79 -12.57 10.98 -1.86
C ALA A 79 -11.22 10.96 -1.13
N THR A 80 -11.09 11.66 -0.01
CA THR A 80 -9.84 11.70 0.79
C THR A 80 -9.46 10.32 1.33
N ILE A 81 -10.42 9.54 1.85
CA ILE A 81 -10.18 8.14 2.27
C ILE A 81 -9.73 7.28 1.08
N ALA A 82 -10.40 7.41 -0.07
CA ALA A 82 -10.04 6.66 -1.28
C ALA A 82 -8.62 7.03 -1.77
N ALA A 83 -8.26 8.32 -1.77
CA ALA A 83 -6.90 8.78 -2.11
C ALA A 83 -5.86 8.11 -1.21
N PHE A 84 -6.12 8.12 0.10
CA PHE A 84 -5.22 7.57 1.10
C PHE A 84 -5.06 6.06 0.93
N LEU A 85 -6.16 5.33 0.72
CA LEU A 85 -6.13 3.89 0.46
C LEU A 85 -5.38 3.58 -0.85
N LEU A 86 -5.61 4.33 -1.92
CA LEU A 86 -4.90 4.15 -3.19
C LEU A 86 -3.39 4.41 -3.06
N LEU A 87 -2.99 5.34 -2.20
CA LEU A 87 -1.59 5.65 -1.93
C LEU A 87 -0.94 4.57 -1.04
N ILE A 88 -1.66 4.04 -0.06
CA ILE A 88 -1.14 3.07 0.90
C ILE A 88 -1.18 1.64 0.38
N LEU A 89 -2.16 1.25 -0.43
CA LEU A 89 -2.26 -0.10 -1.00
C LEU A 89 -0.93 -0.59 -1.64
N PRO A 90 -0.28 0.18 -2.53
CA PRO A 90 1.00 -0.23 -3.09
C PRO A 90 2.08 -0.29 -2.02
N ILE A 91 2.09 0.60 -1.04
CA ILE A 91 3.06 0.57 0.07
C ILE A 91 2.87 -0.69 0.93
N LEU A 92 1.62 -1.06 1.23
CA LEU A 92 1.28 -2.28 1.95
C LEU A 92 1.67 -3.55 1.17
N ARG A 93 1.52 -3.54 -0.15
CA ARG A 93 1.97 -4.61 -1.06
C ARG A 93 3.49 -4.80 -1.00
N PHE A 94 4.23 -3.72 -0.82
CA PHE A 94 5.70 -3.72 -0.68
C PHE A 94 6.17 -3.78 0.79
N TRP A 95 5.25 -3.77 1.76
CA TRP A 95 5.61 -3.89 3.16
C TRP A 95 6.13 -5.31 3.40
N PRO A 96 7.36 -5.48 3.89
CA PRO A 96 7.91 -6.80 4.20
C PRO A 96 7.27 -7.24 5.51
N GLY A 97 6.01 -7.69 5.44
CA GLY A 97 5.52 -8.63 6.42
C GLY A 97 6.39 -9.86 6.25
N GLY A 98 7.44 -9.97 7.06
CA GLY A 98 8.46 -11.01 6.94
C GLY A 98 7.79 -12.36 6.72
N ASP A 99 8.23 -13.08 5.67
CA ASP A 99 7.64 -14.36 5.32
C ASP A 99 7.59 -15.22 6.60
N PRO A 100 6.39 -15.64 7.05
CA PRO A 100 6.26 -16.37 8.31
C PRO A 100 7.08 -17.67 8.30
N ILE A 101 7.39 -18.16 7.10
CA ILE A 101 8.26 -19.31 6.85
C ILE A 101 9.73 -18.97 7.11
N VAL A 102 10.20 -17.81 6.64
CA VAL A 102 11.59 -17.36 6.82
C VAL A 102 11.86 -17.06 8.29
N GLU A 103 10.91 -16.43 8.99
CA GLU A 103 11.08 -16.16 10.41
C GLU A 103 10.95 -17.41 11.29
N ALA A 104 10.07 -18.36 10.93
CA ALA A 104 10.05 -19.66 11.60
C ALA A 104 11.34 -20.47 11.37
N LEU A 105 11.97 -20.34 10.20
CA LEU A 105 13.27 -20.97 9.92
C LEU A 105 14.38 -20.33 10.76
N ARG A 106 14.39 -18.99 10.82
CA ARG A 106 15.35 -18.20 11.57
C ARG A 106 15.26 -18.45 13.08
N GLU A 107 14.06 -18.54 13.63
CA GLU A 107 13.84 -18.92 15.03
C GLU A 107 14.32 -20.34 15.34
N ARG A 108 14.14 -21.29 14.42
CA ARG A 108 14.63 -22.67 14.58
C ARG A 108 16.14 -22.75 14.57
N ASP A 109 16.80 -22.02 13.68
CA ASP A 109 18.26 -21.96 13.65
C ASP A 109 18.82 -21.31 14.91
N MET A 110 18.20 -20.23 15.39
CA MET A 110 18.60 -19.55 16.63
C MET A 110 18.49 -20.46 17.85
N ARG A 111 17.43 -21.30 17.95
CA ARG A 111 17.28 -22.31 19.01
C ARG A 111 18.36 -23.38 18.96
N ARG A 112 18.70 -23.90 17.77
CA ARG A 112 19.77 -24.90 17.61
C ARG A 112 21.14 -24.35 18.02
N PHE A 113 21.43 -23.09 17.69
CA PHE A 113 22.65 -22.44 18.13
C PHE A 113 22.69 -22.29 19.67
N GLN A 114 21.57 -21.90 20.29
CA GLN A 114 21.49 -21.82 21.76
C GLN A 114 21.70 -23.17 22.43
N GLU A 115 21.05 -24.22 21.94
CA GLU A 115 21.22 -25.58 22.48
C GLU A 115 22.68 -26.06 22.37
N GLY A 116 23.35 -25.76 21.26
CA GLY A 116 24.77 -26.05 21.08
C GLY A 116 25.67 -25.30 22.08
N VAL A 117 25.39 -24.03 22.35
CA VAL A 117 26.14 -23.23 23.33
C VAL A 117 25.92 -23.73 24.76
N VAL A 118 24.70 -24.13 25.11
CA VAL A 118 24.38 -24.70 26.43
C VAL A 118 25.05 -26.05 26.62
N ALA A 119 25.04 -26.91 25.61
CA ALA A 119 25.72 -28.20 25.63
C ALA A 119 27.25 -28.05 25.78
N ALA A 120 27.84 -27.07 25.10
CA ALA A 120 29.28 -26.76 25.22
C ALA A 120 29.65 -26.31 26.63
N ARG A 121 28.85 -25.42 27.25
CA ARG A 121 29.08 -24.99 28.64
C ARG A 121 28.96 -26.13 29.65
N LEU A 122 27.97 -27.01 29.48
CA LEU A 122 27.81 -28.20 30.33
C LEU A 122 29.02 -29.14 30.23
N GLN A 123 29.56 -29.35 29.03
CA GLN A 123 30.78 -30.14 28.86
C GLN A 123 32.00 -29.49 29.53
N GLU A 124 32.14 -28.17 29.45
CA GLU A 124 33.21 -27.44 30.14
C GLU A 124 33.09 -27.56 31.67
N GLU A 125 31.89 -27.44 32.23
CA GLU A 125 31.65 -27.62 33.67
C GLU A 125 31.96 -29.04 34.14
N VAL A 126 31.52 -30.05 33.39
CA VAL A 126 31.82 -31.46 33.70
C VAL A 126 33.33 -31.72 33.62
N ARG A 127 34.01 -31.15 32.61
CA ARG A 127 35.45 -31.31 32.42
C ARG A 127 36.27 -30.56 33.49
N ALA A 128 35.80 -29.40 33.93
CA ALA A 128 36.39 -28.65 35.05
C ALA A 128 36.23 -29.44 36.36
N LYS A 129 35.06 -30.06 36.59
CA LYS A 129 34.79 -30.88 37.77
C LYS A 129 35.62 -32.16 37.82
N LEU A 130 35.98 -32.72 36.66
CA LEU A 130 36.88 -33.87 36.54
C LEU A 130 38.37 -33.52 36.70
N ARG A 131 38.77 -32.26 36.44
CA ARG A 131 40.15 -31.76 36.66
C ARG A 131 40.41 -31.23 38.07
N GLY A 132 39.36 -30.98 38.85
CA GLY A 132 39.43 -30.52 40.25
C GLY A 132 39.44 -31.64 41.30
N ARG A 133 39.66 -32.89 40.88
CA ARG A 133 40.02 -34.03 41.73
C ARG A 133 41.43 -34.47 41.38
#